data_AF-A0A260Z1L9-F1
#
_entry.id   AF-A0A260Z1L9-F1
#
_cell.length_a   1.000
_cell.length_b   1.000
_cell.length_c   1.000
_cell.angle_alpha   90.00
_cell.angle_beta   90.00
_cell.angle_gamma   90.00
#
_symmetry.space_group_name_H-M   'P 1'
#
loop_
_entity.id
_entity.type
_entity.pdbx_description
1 polymer ?
#
loop_
_entity_poly.entity_id
_entity_poly.type
_entity_poly.pdbx_seq_one_letter_code
_entity_poly.pdbx_strand_id
1 'polypeptide(L)'
;MISLPSSYKCVVCDKSTYSFNYGVISCNACKMFFRRCHYLKTPIEPCRTNGNCRGLVSCRNCRFKQCINSGMKIPTPGSLNITTPKPASQLTSILQNLLYLDAHRHQIFSTYLAMENPGLDDVILSNSITFIEKPSQMKPDFNDWATMDHISAINFMKNFDFINWLTPSELKSFVKNSYMQFIMLCNAMRSVGLKSDTVGYPDGVDIFPEEIRQMFTNCSEKLMKSRCMIAARLIELNITKEEFILLGAIIICDPACDCTEANRNIISQYQKMYSSTLLEYCQNRYQKCGPSRFNDILSICFTINRTFVEVGEVWMIYVTFDKKTKTKKLISDCFEFPRCQGRKIRAWERERLRKPLTMTSPNQACCAVCNDIALSFRFGVSCCNSCALFFRRCLSTPAEIKMCENQGNCRYMKCQYCRFQRCLQAGMNVESGLVTMVERLQI
;
A
#
# COMPACT_ATOMS: atom_id res chain seq x y z
N MET A 1 21.23 23.49 -37.53
CA MET A 1 21.58 22.06 -37.65
C MET A 1 22.19 21.62 -36.33
N ILE A 2 21.53 20.71 -35.59
CA ILE A 2 22.13 20.12 -34.39
C ILE A 2 23.04 19.00 -34.88
N SER A 3 24.36 19.17 -34.74
CA SER A 3 25.34 18.12 -35.05
C SER A 3 25.17 16.96 -34.06
N LEU A 4 24.63 15.83 -34.54
CA LEU A 4 24.54 14.61 -33.74
C LEU A 4 25.96 14.05 -33.50
N PRO A 5 26.29 13.66 -32.25
CA PRO A 5 27.62 13.13 -31.94
C PRO A 5 27.88 11.81 -32.69
N SER A 6 29.13 11.62 -33.09
CA SER A 6 29.58 10.47 -33.89
C SER A 6 29.51 9.14 -33.16
N SER A 7 29.37 9.10 -31.84
CA SER A 7 28.97 7.93 -31.05
C SER A 7 28.65 8.37 -29.61
N TYR A 8 27.87 7.58 -28.87
CA TYR A 8 27.62 7.81 -27.45
C TYR A 8 28.45 6.87 -26.58
N LYS A 9 28.60 7.21 -25.30
CA LYS A 9 29.23 6.34 -24.30
C LYS A 9 28.14 5.56 -23.56
N CYS A 10 28.35 4.25 -23.42
CA CYS A 10 27.48 3.38 -22.62
C CYS A 10 27.50 3.85 -21.16
N VAL A 11 26.36 4.26 -20.61
CA VAL A 11 26.27 4.81 -19.24
C VAL A 11 26.70 3.82 -18.15
N VAL A 12 26.82 2.54 -18.49
CA VAL A 12 27.25 1.48 -17.57
C VAL A 12 28.76 1.26 -17.61
N CYS A 13 29.40 1.24 -18.79
CA CYS A 13 30.79 0.77 -18.91
C CYS A 13 31.67 1.59 -19.85
N ASP A 14 31.19 2.76 -20.28
CA ASP A 14 31.88 3.76 -21.10
C ASP A 14 32.35 3.28 -22.49
N LYS A 15 32.00 2.06 -22.90
CA LYS A 15 32.21 1.60 -24.28
C LYS A 15 31.37 2.42 -25.25
N SER A 16 31.93 2.74 -26.41
CA SER A 16 31.22 3.43 -27.49
C SER A 16 30.01 2.61 -27.95
N THR A 17 28.88 3.29 -28.19
CA THR A 17 27.63 2.67 -28.61
C THR A 17 26.69 3.68 -29.27
N TYR A 18 25.78 3.17 -30.09
CA TYR A 18 24.66 3.91 -30.67
C TYR A 18 23.31 3.38 -30.17
N SER A 19 23.34 2.38 -29.29
CA SER A 19 22.15 1.62 -28.91
C SER A 19 21.50 2.21 -27.67
N PHE A 20 20.18 2.30 -27.72
CA PHE A 20 19.33 2.63 -26.58
C PHE A 20 18.61 1.35 -26.13
N ASN A 21 18.88 0.88 -24.91
CA ASN A 21 18.30 -0.35 -24.37
C ASN A 21 17.82 -0.13 -22.94
N TYR A 22 16.68 -0.71 -22.59
CA TYR A 22 16.10 -0.63 -21.24
C TYR A 22 15.98 0.81 -20.71
N GLY A 23 15.70 1.78 -21.60
CA GLY A 23 15.52 3.18 -21.22
C GLY A 23 16.79 4.01 -21.10
N VAL A 24 17.97 3.47 -21.43
CA VAL A 24 19.25 4.21 -21.37
C VAL A 24 20.16 3.89 -22.56
N ILE A 25 21.12 4.78 -22.83
CA ILE A 25 22.17 4.54 -23.83
C ILE A 25 23.14 3.47 -23.29
N SER A 26 23.17 2.30 -23.91
CA SER A 26 23.97 1.18 -23.43
C SER A 26 24.42 0.23 -24.53
N CYS A 27 25.65 -0.29 -24.39
CA CYS A 27 26.21 -1.23 -25.35
C CYS A 27 25.51 -2.59 -25.29
N ASN A 28 25.57 -3.35 -26.39
CA ASN A 28 24.94 -4.68 -26.49
C ASN A 28 25.41 -5.65 -25.40
N ALA A 29 26.68 -5.56 -24.97
CA ALA A 29 27.20 -6.37 -23.88
C ALA A 29 26.51 -6.07 -22.54
N CYS A 30 26.24 -4.80 -22.22
CA CYS A 30 25.52 -4.41 -21.01
C CYS A 30 24.03 -4.74 -21.10
N LYS A 31 23.41 -4.60 -22.28
CA LYS A 31 22.04 -5.08 -22.55
C LYS A 31 21.89 -6.57 -22.23
N MET A 32 22.73 -7.41 -22.85
CA MET A 32 22.65 -8.87 -22.70
C MET A 32 23.04 -9.33 -21.29
N PHE A 33 23.96 -8.61 -20.64
CA PHE A 33 24.27 -8.82 -19.23
C PHE A 33 23.06 -8.54 -18.33
N PHE A 34 22.44 -7.36 -18.46
CA PHE A 34 21.29 -6.95 -17.65
C PHE A 34 20.10 -7.91 -17.82
N ARG A 35 19.80 -8.30 -19.06
CA ARG A 35 18.77 -9.32 -19.35
C ARG A 35 19.04 -10.63 -18.64
N ARG A 36 20.27 -11.15 -18.68
CA ARG A 36 20.63 -12.42 -18.02
C ARG A 36 20.52 -12.32 -16.50
N CYS A 37 20.93 -11.20 -15.91
CA CYS A 37 20.82 -10.96 -14.48
C CYS A 37 19.37 -10.97 -13.99
N HIS A 38 18.43 -10.50 -14.81
CA HIS A 38 17.01 -10.51 -14.48
C HIS A 38 16.44 -11.94 -14.35
N TYR A 39 16.90 -12.88 -15.19
CA TYR A 39 16.43 -14.27 -15.20
C TYR A 39 17.26 -15.24 -14.36
N LEU A 40 18.19 -14.74 -13.54
CA LEU A 40 18.95 -15.59 -12.64
C LEU A 40 18.02 -16.14 -11.56
N LYS A 41 17.92 -17.48 -11.48
CA LYS A 41 17.25 -18.17 -10.36
C LYS A 41 18.02 -18.06 -9.05
N THR A 42 19.31 -17.79 -9.12
CA THR A 42 20.20 -17.63 -7.95
C THR A 42 20.58 -16.17 -7.74
N PRO A 43 20.63 -15.69 -6.48
CA PRO A 43 21.11 -14.35 -6.17
C PRO A 43 22.48 -14.02 -6.76
N ILE A 44 22.69 -12.78 -7.19
CA ILE A 44 24.02 -12.31 -7.58
C ILE A 44 24.88 -12.21 -6.32
N GLU A 45 25.99 -12.96 -6.27
CA GLU A 45 26.91 -12.92 -5.14
C GLU A 45 27.29 -11.49 -4.74
N PRO A 46 27.38 -11.18 -3.43
CA PRO A 46 27.76 -9.87 -2.96
C PRO A 46 29.18 -9.50 -3.42
N CYS A 47 29.42 -8.19 -3.61
CA CYS A 47 30.75 -7.71 -3.95
C CYS A 47 31.73 -7.92 -2.78
N ARG A 48 32.84 -8.64 -3.01
CA ARG A 48 33.87 -8.91 -2.00
C ARG A 48 34.62 -7.66 -1.52
N THR A 49 34.65 -6.61 -2.34
CA THR A 49 35.36 -5.35 -2.05
C THR A 49 34.40 -4.20 -1.73
N ASN A 50 33.13 -4.51 -1.43
CA ASN A 50 32.10 -3.54 -1.10
C ASN A 50 31.99 -2.36 -2.09
N GLY A 51 32.06 -2.63 -3.40
CA GLY A 51 31.98 -1.61 -4.46
C GLY A 51 33.32 -1.12 -4.99
N ASN A 52 34.43 -1.33 -4.28
CA ASN A 52 35.76 -0.83 -4.67
C ASN A 52 36.49 -1.74 -5.68
N CYS A 53 35.78 -2.30 -6.66
CA CYS A 53 36.36 -3.20 -7.65
C CYS A 53 37.26 -2.43 -8.63
N ARG A 54 38.46 -2.95 -8.92
CA ARG A 54 39.40 -2.38 -9.90
C ARG A 54 38.89 -2.37 -11.36
N GLY A 55 37.76 -3.02 -11.63
CA GLY A 55 37.06 -2.96 -12.91
C GLY A 55 35.60 -3.33 -12.76
N LEU A 56 34.69 -2.55 -13.35
CA LEU A 56 33.25 -2.79 -13.21
C LEU A 56 32.83 -4.14 -13.81
N VAL A 57 33.42 -4.51 -14.95
CA VAL A 57 33.03 -5.70 -15.72
C VAL A 57 33.40 -7.00 -15.00
N SER A 58 34.41 -6.99 -14.13
CA SER A 58 34.87 -8.18 -13.40
C SER A 58 33.99 -8.54 -12.20
N CYS A 59 33.17 -7.62 -11.69
CA CYS A 59 32.23 -7.89 -10.61
C CYS A 59 30.79 -7.83 -11.10
N ARG A 60 30.13 -8.99 -11.16
CA ARG A 60 28.71 -9.10 -11.55
C ARG A 60 27.80 -8.22 -10.68
N ASN A 61 28.05 -8.17 -9.36
CA ASN A 61 27.29 -7.35 -8.42
C ASN A 61 27.41 -5.85 -8.74
N CYS A 62 28.64 -5.33 -8.82
CA CYS A 62 28.88 -3.91 -9.11
C CYS A 62 28.34 -3.52 -10.48
N ARG A 63 28.56 -4.35 -11.52
CA ARG A 63 28.03 -4.09 -12.85
C ARG A 63 26.51 -4.03 -12.88
N PHE A 64 25.83 -4.94 -12.18
CA PHE A 64 24.37 -4.95 -12.11
C PHE A 64 23.83 -3.73 -11.36
N LYS A 65 24.44 -3.37 -10.22
CA LYS A 65 24.10 -2.13 -9.50
C LYS A 65 24.31 -0.89 -10.36
N GLN A 66 25.39 -0.83 -11.14
CA GLN A 66 25.62 0.27 -12.08
C GLN A 66 24.54 0.33 -13.16
N CYS A 67 24.09 -0.81 -13.72
CA CYS A 67 22.96 -0.82 -14.67
C CYS A 67 21.71 -0.13 -14.07
N ILE A 68 21.33 -0.53 -12.85
CA ILE A 68 20.16 0.01 -12.15
C ILE A 68 20.34 1.49 -11.82
N ASN A 69 21.47 1.87 -11.23
CA ASN A 69 21.76 3.26 -10.84
C ASN A 69 21.82 4.19 -12.06
N SER A 70 22.24 3.68 -13.22
CA SER A 70 22.23 4.44 -14.47
C SER A 70 20.83 4.58 -15.08
N GLY A 71 19.80 3.96 -14.49
CA GLY A 71 18.41 4.07 -14.93
C GLY A 71 17.90 2.95 -15.83
N MET A 72 18.59 1.81 -15.94
CA MET A 72 18.06 0.67 -16.71
C MET A 72 16.73 0.18 -16.10
N LYS A 73 15.71 0.10 -16.94
CA LYS A 73 14.36 -0.36 -16.61
C LYS A 73 14.30 -1.88 -16.62
N ILE A 74 13.81 -2.47 -15.54
CA ILE A 74 13.62 -3.92 -15.41
C ILE A 74 12.59 -4.39 -16.45
N PRO A 75 12.89 -5.44 -17.24
CA PRO A 75 11.92 -5.98 -18.18
C PRO A 75 10.72 -6.54 -17.41
N THR A 76 9.51 -6.17 -17.81
CA THR A 76 8.29 -6.71 -17.18
C THR A 76 7.98 -8.10 -17.74
N PRO A 77 7.40 -9.03 -16.96
CA PRO A 77 6.95 -10.32 -17.48
C PRO A 77 6.07 -10.12 -18.72
N GLY A 78 6.38 -10.86 -19.81
CA GLY A 78 5.68 -10.76 -21.10
C GLY A 78 6.32 -9.84 -22.15
N SER A 79 7.26 -8.95 -21.78
CA SER A 79 7.89 -8.00 -22.72
C SER A 79 8.97 -8.58 -23.65
N LEU A 80 9.21 -9.91 -23.61
CA LEU A 80 10.35 -10.56 -24.27
C LEU A 80 10.02 -11.69 -25.26
N ASN A 81 8.74 -11.98 -25.52
CA ASN A 81 8.34 -12.97 -26.53
C ASN A 81 7.92 -12.26 -27.84
N ILE A 82 8.88 -12.06 -28.75
CA ILE A 82 8.63 -11.52 -30.10
C ILE A 82 8.11 -12.61 -31.07
N THR A 83 7.96 -13.86 -30.65
CA THR A 83 7.75 -15.00 -31.58
C THR A 83 6.52 -15.88 -31.34
N THR A 84 5.53 -15.48 -30.52
CA THR A 84 4.27 -16.27 -30.39
C THR A 84 3.00 -15.41 -30.54
N PRO A 85 1.90 -15.98 -31.07
CA PRO A 85 0.73 -15.21 -31.49
C PRO A 85 -0.06 -14.73 -30.27
N LYS A 86 -0.25 -13.41 -30.17
CA LYS A 86 -0.97 -12.62 -29.14
C LYS A 86 -0.43 -12.76 -27.71
N PRO A 87 0.47 -11.85 -27.26
CA PRO A 87 0.71 -11.70 -25.82
C PRO A 87 -0.60 -11.27 -25.16
N ALA A 88 -1.02 -11.96 -24.09
CA ALA A 88 -1.94 -11.35 -23.14
C ALA A 88 -1.40 -9.96 -22.78
N SER A 89 -2.26 -8.95 -22.63
CA SER A 89 -1.78 -7.61 -22.26
C SER A 89 -0.93 -7.71 -20.99
N GLN A 90 0.10 -6.87 -20.88
CA GLN A 90 0.99 -6.83 -19.73
C GLN A 90 0.20 -6.75 -18.41
N LEU A 91 -0.92 -6.01 -18.41
CA LEU A 91 -1.89 -5.97 -17.33
C LEU A 91 -2.41 -7.35 -16.94
N THR A 92 -2.89 -8.16 -17.90
CA THR A 92 -3.44 -9.48 -17.62
C THR A 92 -2.38 -10.41 -17.02
N SER A 93 -1.16 -10.38 -17.54
CA SER A 93 -0.04 -11.18 -17.02
C SER A 93 0.29 -10.84 -15.55
N ILE A 94 0.46 -9.54 -15.24
CA ILE A 94 0.79 -9.09 -13.89
C ILE A 94 -0.33 -9.45 -12.92
N LEU A 95 -1.57 -9.16 -13.31
CA LEU A 95 -2.74 -9.40 -12.47
C LEU A 95 -2.96 -10.89 -12.20
N GLN A 96 -2.83 -11.75 -13.21
CA GLN A 96 -2.93 -13.21 -13.04
C GLN A 96 -1.88 -13.74 -12.07
N ASN A 97 -0.62 -13.28 -12.19
CA ASN A 97 0.43 -13.68 -11.27
C ASN A 97 0.11 -13.27 -9.83
N LEU A 98 -0.31 -12.02 -9.61
CA LEU A 98 -0.67 -11.52 -8.29
C LEU A 98 -1.87 -12.28 -7.69
N LEU A 99 -2.89 -12.57 -8.49
CA LEU A 99 -4.06 -13.35 -8.07
C LEU A 99 -3.70 -14.80 -7.73
N TYR A 100 -2.77 -15.40 -8.48
CA TYR A 100 -2.24 -16.73 -8.18
C TYR A 100 -1.50 -16.76 -6.84
N LEU A 101 -0.59 -15.79 -6.61
CA LEU A 101 0.11 -15.65 -5.34
C LEU A 101 -0.84 -15.42 -4.16
N ASP A 102 -1.89 -14.61 -4.36
CA ASP A 102 -2.91 -14.34 -3.34
C ASP A 102 -3.76 -15.58 -3.02
N ALA A 103 -4.13 -16.36 -4.04
CA ALA A 103 -4.84 -17.62 -3.85
C ALA A 103 -4.01 -18.61 -3.03
N HIS A 104 -2.73 -18.75 -3.34
CA HIS A 104 -1.81 -19.58 -2.57
C HIS A 104 -1.64 -19.09 -1.13
N ARG A 105 -1.48 -17.76 -0.93
CA ARG A 105 -1.46 -17.14 0.41
C ARG A 105 -2.71 -17.48 1.21
N HIS A 106 -3.89 -17.30 0.61
CA HIS A 106 -5.17 -17.58 1.26
C HIS A 106 -5.33 -19.06 1.58
N GLN A 107 -4.91 -19.96 0.68
CA GLN A 107 -4.89 -21.40 0.93
C GLN A 107 -4.01 -21.74 2.14
N ILE A 108 -2.78 -21.20 2.22
CA ILE A 108 -1.91 -21.43 3.38
C ILE A 108 -2.59 -20.98 4.67
N PHE A 109 -3.12 -19.76 4.68
CA PHE A 109 -3.81 -19.16 5.82
C PHE A 109 -5.00 -20.03 6.28
N SER A 110 -5.82 -20.50 5.34
CA SER A 110 -7.06 -21.22 5.63
C SER A 110 -6.82 -22.69 5.96
N THR A 111 -5.80 -23.35 5.41
CA THR A 111 -5.60 -24.81 5.52
C THR A 111 -4.68 -25.23 6.66
N TYR A 112 -3.62 -24.46 6.98
CA TYR A 112 -2.55 -24.94 7.87
C TYR A 112 -2.49 -24.24 9.23
N LEU A 113 -1.77 -24.83 10.17
CA LEU A 113 -1.30 -24.26 11.43
C LEU A 113 0.22 -24.38 11.52
N ALA A 114 0.86 -23.42 12.17
CA ALA A 114 2.28 -23.49 12.49
C ALA A 114 2.48 -24.32 13.77
N MET A 115 3.33 -25.35 13.70
CA MET A 115 3.68 -26.18 14.86
C MET A 115 4.65 -25.48 15.81
N GLU A 116 5.42 -24.54 15.26
CA GLU A 116 6.47 -23.81 15.96
C GLU A 116 5.97 -22.42 16.37
N ASN A 117 6.65 -21.80 17.33
CA ASN A 117 6.46 -20.39 17.70
C ASN A 117 7.65 -19.58 17.16
N PRO A 118 7.76 -19.40 15.82
CA PRO A 118 8.91 -18.73 15.22
C PRO A 118 8.96 -17.26 15.64
N GLY A 119 10.15 -16.67 15.67
CA GLY A 119 10.29 -15.22 15.68
C GLY A 119 10.03 -14.62 14.30
N LEU A 120 9.87 -13.29 14.23
CA LEU A 120 9.64 -12.61 12.96
C LEU A 120 10.79 -12.80 11.96
N ASP A 121 12.02 -12.72 12.46
CA ASP A 121 13.21 -12.90 11.62
C ASP A 121 13.33 -14.34 11.11
N ASP A 122 12.88 -15.33 11.89
CA ASP A 122 12.88 -16.74 11.50
C ASP A 122 11.94 -16.96 10.31
N VAL A 123 10.75 -16.37 10.34
CA VAL A 123 9.79 -16.44 9.22
C VAL A 123 10.32 -15.74 7.96
N ILE A 124 11.00 -14.60 8.13
CA ILE A 124 11.55 -13.85 7.00
C ILE A 124 12.71 -14.61 6.34
N LEU A 125 13.63 -15.15 7.13
CA LEU A 125 14.88 -15.74 6.62
C LEU A 125 14.79 -17.24 6.34
N SER A 126 13.98 -17.98 7.09
CA SER A 126 13.82 -19.43 6.89
C SER A 126 12.89 -19.72 5.72
N ASN A 127 13.17 -20.82 5.01
CA ASN A 127 12.26 -21.40 4.01
C ASN A 127 11.52 -22.64 4.54
N SER A 128 11.75 -22.99 5.81
CA SER A 128 11.28 -24.23 6.40
C SER A 128 10.55 -23.89 7.70
N ILE A 129 9.26 -23.57 7.61
CA ILE A 129 8.36 -23.55 8.76
C ILE A 129 7.53 -24.82 8.66
N THR A 130 7.51 -25.60 9.73
CA THR A 130 6.74 -26.84 9.78
C THR A 130 5.25 -26.53 9.95
N PHE A 131 4.44 -27.01 9.01
CA PHE A 131 2.98 -26.86 9.02
C PHE A 131 2.28 -28.18 9.27
N ILE A 132 1.14 -28.12 9.94
CA ILE A 132 0.16 -29.22 9.95
C ILE A 132 -1.15 -28.73 9.34
N GLU A 133 -1.88 -29.63 8.68
CA GLU A 133 -3.24 -29.32 8.25
C GLU A 133 -4.14 -29.13 9.49
N LYS A 134 -5.03 -28.14 9.43
CA LYS A 134 -5.99 -27.87 10.51
C LYS A 134 -6.85 -29.12 10.74
N PRO A 135 -6.88 -29.67 11.96
CA PRO A 135 -7.77 -30.78 12.27
C PRO A 135 -9.24 -30.35 12.13
N SER A 136 -10.10 -31.22 11.57
CA SER A 136 -11.48 -30.88 11.21
C SER A 136 -12.39 -30.41 12.36
N GLN A 137 -12.00 -30.65 13.62
CA GLN A 137 -12.76 -30.25 14.82
C GLN A 137 -12.10 -29.11 15.62
N MET A 138 -10.88 -28.69 15.25
CA MET A 138 -10.17 -27.64 15.95
C MET A 138 -10.72 -26.27 15.58
N LYS A 139 -10.99 -25.42 16.57
CA LYS A 139 -11.28 -23.99 16.39
C LYS A 139 -10.03 -23.18 16.69
N PRO A 140 -9.33 -22.64 15.68
CA PRO A 140 -8.12 -21.87 15.92
C PRO A 140 -8.43 -20.61 16.73
N ASP A 141 -7.57 -20.29 17.68
CA ASP A 141 -7.71 -19.09 18.51
C ASP A 141 -7.09 -17.85 17.83
N PHE A 142 -7.04 -16.73 18.55
CA PHE A 142 -6.38 -15.51 18.05
C PHE A 142 -4.93 -15.76 17.65
N ASN A 143 -4.17 -16.49 18.47
CA ASN A 143 -2.74 -16.70 18.26
C ASN A 143 -2.48 -17.58 17.04
N ASP A 144 -3.32 -18.60 16.80
CA ASP A 144 -3.22 -19.46 15.63
C ASP A 144 -3.52 -18.71 14.35
N TRP A 145 -4.62 -17.95 14.31
CA TRP A 145 -4.97 -17.13 13.16
C TRP A 145 -3.93 -16.04 12.89
N ALA A 146 -3.52 -15.30 13.91
CA ALA A 146 -2.52 -14.25 13.77
C ALA A 146 -1.17 -14.81 13.30
N THR A 147 -0.75 -15.99 13.80
CA THR A 147 0.49 -16.63 13.34
C THR A 147 0.43 -16.96 11.84
N MET A 148 -0.67 -17.57 11.39
CA MET A 148 -0.83 -17.93 9.98
C MET A 148 -1.02 -16.72 9.06
N ASP A 149 -1.65 -15.65 9.55
CA ASP A 149 -1.80 -14.40 8.79
C ASP A 149 -0.42 -13.76 8.54
N HIS A 150 0.43 -13.72 9.57
CA HIS A 150 1.79 -13.21 9.46
C HIS A 150 2.65 -14.07 8.52
N ILE A 151 2.65 -15.40 8.71
CA ILE A 151 3.45 -16.32 7.89
C ILE A 151 3.02 -16.26 6.42
N SER A 152 1.72 -16.35 6.15
CA SER A 152 1.21 -16.34 4.78
C SER A 152 1.51 -15.00 4.07
N ALA A 153 1.37 -13.87 4.76
CA ALA A 153 1.71 -12.54 4.23
C ALA A 153 3.20 -12.40 3.91
N ILE A 154 4.09 -12.85 4.80
CA ILE A 154 5.54 -12.83 4.56
C ILE A 154 5.91 -13.76 3.40
N ASN A 155 5.31 -14.95 3.32
CA ASN A 155 5.49 -15.86 2.19
C ASN A 155 5.03 -15.24 0.86
N PHE A 156 3.91 -14.53 0.85
CA PHE A 156 3.46 -13.77 -0.33
C PHE A 156 4.52 -12.74 -0.76
N MET A 157 5.05 -11.95 0.17
CA MET A 157 6.08 -10.95 -0.12
C MET A 157 7.40 -11.56 -0.63
N LYS A 158 7.79 -12.74 -0.12
CA LYS A 158 9.00 -13.45 -0.54
C LYS A 158 8.95 -13.98 -1.98
N ASN A 159 7.75 -14.07 -2.58
CA ASN A 159 7.57 -14.54 -3.95
C ASN A 159 7.63 -13.43 -5.01
N PHE A 160 7.99 -12.20 -4.65
CA PHE A 160 8.27 -11.14 -5.62
C PHE A 160 9.63 -11.37 -6.29
N ASP A 161 9.72 -11.16 -7.60
CA ASP A 161 10.90 -11.48 -8.41
C ASP A 161 12.20 -10.81 -7.91
N PHE A 162 12.09 -9.59 -7.38
CA PHE A 162 13.26 -8.82 -6.94
C PHE A 162 13.84 -9.25 -5.59
N ILE A 163 13.15 -10.13 -4.85
CA ILE A 163 13.59 -10.57 -3.52
C ILE A 163 14.96 -11.25 -3.58
N ASN A 164 15.25 -11.95 -4.68
CA ASN A 164 16.54 -12.61 -4.91
C ASN A 164 17.74 -11.65 -5.03
N TRP A 165 17.51 -10.34 -5.11
CA TRP A 165 18.58 -9.33 -5.15
C TRP A 165 18.82 -8.62 -3.82
N LEU A 166 18.00 -8.89 -2.81
CA LEU A 166 18.13 -8.32 -1.48
C LEU A 166 19.08 -9.16 -0.62
N THR A 167 19.96 -8.50 0.13
CA THR A 167 20.69 -9.17 1.21
C THR A 167 19.73 -9.55 2.36
N PRO A 168 20.10 -10.49 3.25
CA PRO A 168 19.25 -10.85 4.39
C PRO A 168 18.82 -9.65 5.27
N SER A 169 19.71 -8.67 5.46
CA SER A 169 19.39 -7.43 6.20
C SER A 169 18.39 -6.56 5.44
N GLU A 170 18.59 -6.37 4.15
CA GLU A 170 17.67 -5.61 3.29
C GLU A 170 16.31 -6.29 3.18
N LEU A 171 16.27 -7.63 3.13
CA LEU A 171 15.03 -8.40 3.13
C LEU A 171 14.23 -8.19 4.42
N LYS A 172 14.89 -8.27 5.59
CA LYS A 172 14.25 -7.94 6.88
C LYS A 172 13.69 -6.53 6.87
N SER A 173 14.47 -5.56 6.42
CA SER A 173 14.07 -4.17 6.38
C SER A 173 12.89 -3.93 5.41
N PHE A 174 12.92 -4.57 4.25
CA PHE A 174 11.84 -4.54 3.26
C PHE A 174 10.54 -5.13 3.82
N VAL A 175 10.58 -6.36 4.37
CA VAL A 175 9.39 -7.02 4.90
C VAL A 175 8.81 -6.20 6.06
N LYS A 176 9.64 -5.85 7.06
CA LYS A 176 9.21 -5.09 8.25
C LYS A 176 8.68 -3.69 7.94
N ASN A 177 8.92 -3.15 6.75
CA ASN A 177 8.45 -1.84 6.37
C ASN A 177 6.93 -1.78 6.13
N SER A 178 6.37 -2.80 5.47
CA SER A 178 5.01 -2.74 4.90
C SER A 178 4.13 -3.98 5.13
N TYR A 179 4.65 -5.09 5.67
CA TYR A 179 3.87 -6.33 5.80
C TYR A 179 2.64 -6.20 6.72
N MET A 180 2.73 -5.42 7.80
CA MET A 180 1.60 -5.21 8.71
C MET A 180 0.45 -4.47 8.01
N GLN A 181 0.75 -3.45 7.21
CA GLN A 181 -0.25 -2.74 6.40
C GLN A 181 -0.93 -3.69 5.41
N PHE A 182 -0.17 -4.60 4.81
CA PHE A 182 -0.72 -5.62 3.92
C PHE A 182 -1.60 -6.64 4.66
N ILE A 183 -1.21 -7.10 5.84
CA ILE A 183 -2.03 -7.95 6.72
C ILE A 183 -3.35 -7.27 7.07
N MET A 184 -3.31 -5.99 7.45
CA MET A 184 -4.52 -5.22 7.78
C MET A 184 -5.47 -5.09 6.58
N LEU A 185 -4.92 -4.90 5.37
CA LEU A 185 -5.70 -4.89 4.14
C LEU A 185 -6.29 -6.28 3.82
N CYS A 186 -5.53 -7.36 4.03
CA CYS A 186 -6.01 -8.74 3.85
C CYS A 186 -7.15 -9.09 4.81
N ASN A 187 -7.01 -8.75 6.09
CA ASN A 187 -8.06 -8.93 7.11
C ASN A 187 -9.33 -8.20 6.72
N ALA A 188 -9.23 -6.94 6.31
CA ALA A 188 -10.38 -6.17 5.88
C ALA A 188 -11.05 -6.74 4.63
N MET A 189 -10.27 -7.11 3.61
CA MET A 189 -10.81 -7.69 2.37
C MET A 189 -11.54 -9.01 2.64
N ARG A 190 -11.00 -9.87 3.52
CA ARG A 190 -11.64 -11.12 3.94
C ARG A 190 -12.95 -10.85 4.67
N SER A 191 -12.97 -9.97 5.66
CA SER A 191 -14.18 -9.63 6.42
C SER A 191 -15.28 -9.03 5.55
N VAL A 192 -14.93 -8.12 4.63
CA VAL A 192 -15.89 -7.54 3.67
C VAL A 192 -16.44 -8.62 2.73
N GLY A 193 -15.61 -9.57 2.28
CA GLY A 193 -16.05 -10.72 1.50
C GLY A 193 -17.05 -11.62 2.24
N LEU A 194 -16.96 -11.68 3.57
CA LEU A 194 -17.92 -12.35 4.46
C LEU A 194 -19.12 -11.47 4.85
N LYS A 195 -19.30 -10.31 4.19
CA LYS A 195 -20.34 -9.31 4.47
C LYS A 195 -20.28 -8.72 5.88
N SER A 196 -19.10 -8.71 6.51
CA SER A 196 -18.86 -8.06 7.78
C SER A 196 -18.33 -6.63 7.57
N ASP A 197 -18.83 -5.69 8.36
CA ASP A 197 -18.36 -4.30 8.46
C ASP A 197 -17.25 -4.12 9.51
N THR A 198 -16.93 -5.19 10.24
CA THR A 198 -15.84 -5.26 11.22
C THR A 198 -14.79 -6.28 10.79
N VAL A 199 -13.51 -5.92 10.93
CA VAL A 199 -12.40 -6.85 10.67
C VAL A 199 -12.28 -7.88 11.79
N GLY A 200 -12.04 -9.12 11.38
CA GLY A 200 -11.93 -10.28 12.27
C GLY A 200 -11.28 -11.44 11.54
N TYR A 201 -10.84 -12.42 12.31
CA TYR A 201 -10.45 -13.73 11.80
C TYR A 201 -11.69 -14.62 11.58
N PRO A 202 -11.54 -15.74 10.87
CA PRO A 202 -12.62 -16.73 10.73
C PRO A 202 -13.18 -17.18 12.09
N ASP A 203 -14.40 -17.73 12.06
CA ASP A 203 -15.14 -18.19 13.25
C ASP A 203 -15.46 -17.10 14.30
N GLY A 204 -15.40 -15.83 13.89
CA GLY A 204 -15.72 -14.69 14.75
C GLY A 204 -14.61 -14.32 15.74
N VAL A 205 -13.40 -14.82 15.52
CA VAL A 205 -12.25 -14.50 16.36
C VAL A 205 -11.80 -13.05 16.11
N ASP A 206 -11.67 -12.27 17.19
CA ASP A 206 -11.32 -10.85 17.10
C ASP A 206 -9.85 -10.64 16.68
N ILE A 207 -9.54 -9.50 16.06
CA ILE A 207 -8.16 -9.10 15.73
C ILE A 207 -7.34 -8.66 16.97
N PHE A 208 -7.97 -8.54 18.12
CA PHE A 208 -7.31 -8.32 19.40
C PHE A 208 -7.46 -9.55 20.31
N PRO A 209 -6.39 -9.95 21.01
CA PRO A 209 -6.45 -11.00 22.01
C PRO A 209 -7.44 -10.62 23.14
N GLU A 210 -7.99 -11.63 23.81
CA GLU A 210 -8.99 -11.45 24.88
C GLU A 210 -8.48 -10.52 25.98
N GLU A 211 -7.20 -10.62 26.34
CA GLU A 211 -6.55 -9.78 27.35
C GLU A 211 -6.63 -8.29 27.00
N ILE A 212 -6.38 -7.93 25.73
CA ILE A 212 -6.52 -6.56 25.26
C ILE A 212 -7.99 -6.14 25.28
N ARG A 213 -8.91 -7.02 24.86
CA ARG A 213 -10.35 -6.69 24.87
C ARG A 213 -10.84 -6.37 26.28
N GLN A 214 -10.42 -7.15 27.27
CA GLN A 214 -10.76 -6.91 28.67
C GLN A 214 -10.20 -5.59 29.20
N MET A 215 -8.96 -5.25 28.85
CA MET A 215 -8.35 -3.97 29.24
C MET A 215 -9.10 -2.75 28.71
N PHE A 216 -9.73 -2.86 27.54
CA PHE A 216 -10.44 -1.77 26.89
C PHE A 216 -11.97 -1.88 27.03
N THR A 217 -12.50 -2.69 27.96
CA THR A 217 -13.95 -2.84 28.17
C THR A 217 -14.64 -1.50 28.42
N ASN A 218 -14.00 -0.61 29.19
CA ASN A 218 -14.50 0.74 29.50
C ASN A 218 -14.21 1.79 28.40
N CYS A 219 -13.50 1.41 27.32
CA CYS A 219 -13.15 2.27 26.19
C CYS A 219 -13.24 1.48 24.87
N SER A 220 -14.35 0.76 24.70
CA SER A 220 -14.56 -0.15 23.57
C SER A 220 -14.56 0.56 22.21
N GLU A 221 -14.91 1.85 22.19
CA GLU A 221 -14.85 2.72 21.01
C GLU A 221 -13.46 2.75 20.35
N LYS A 222 -12.38 2.70 21.13
CA LYS A 222 -11.01 2.72 20.59
C LYS A 222 -10.71 1.45 19.80
N LEU A 223 -11.13 0.30 20.32
CA LEU A 223 -10.99 -0.97 19.59
C LEU A 223 -11.96 -1.03 18.41
N MET A 224 -13.20 -0.56 18.56
CA MET A 224 -14.20 -0.55 17.49
C MET A 224 -13.75 0.29 16.29
N LYS A 225 -13.16 1.47 16.54
CA LYS A 225 -12.57 2.31 15.50
C LYS A 225 -11.51 1.54 14.69
N SER A 226 -10.62 0.82 15.36
CA SER A 226 -9.62 -0.03 14.71
C SER A 226 -10.25 -1.17 13.90
N ARG A 227 -11.40 -1.71 14.36
CA ARG A 227 -12.11 -2.79 13.66
C ARG A 227 -12.84 -2.36 12.39
N CYS A 228 -13.46 -1.18 12.39
CA CYS A 228 -14.33 -0.77 11.29
C CYS A 228 -13.60 0.03 10.21
N MET A 229 -12.54 0.78 10.54
CA MET A 229 -12.01 1.83 9.66
C MET A 229 -11.67 1.38 8.24
N ILE A 230 -10.93 0.28 8.09
CA ILE A 230 -10.51 -0.21 6.77
C ILE A 230 -11.69 -0.86 6.07
N ALA A 231 -12.44 -1.74 6.75
CA ALA A 231 -13.61 -2.42 6.19
C ALA A 231 -14.66 -1.42 5.66
N ALA A 232 -14.99 -0.39 6.44
CA ALA A 232 -15.91 0.67 6.04
C ALA A 232 -15.43 1.39 4.76
N ARG A 233 -14.12 1.65 4.62
CA ARG A 233 -13.58 2.29 3.42
C ARG A 233 -13.59 1.37 2.20
N LEU A 234 -13.34 0.08 2.38
CA LEU A 234 -13.44 -0.91 1.30
C LEU A 234 -14.88 -1.09 0.82
N ILE A 235 -15.85 -1.09 1.76
CA ILE A 235 -17.30 -1.15 1.45
C ILE A 235 -17.75 0.11 0.74
N GLU A 236 -17.42 1.30 1.26
CA GLU A 236 -17.79 2.59 0.67
C GLU A 236 -17.33 2.69 -0.79
N LEU A 237 -16.13 2.19 -1.07
CA LEU A 237 -15.56 2.20 -2.42
C LEU A 237 -15.92 0.98 -3.25
N ASN A 238 -16.59 -0.04 -2.69
CA ASN A 238 -16.88 -1.30 -3.37
C ASN A 238 -15.63 -1.88 -4.07
N ILE A 239 -14.59 -2.17 -3.29
CA ILE A 239 -13.29 -2.63 -3.82
C ILE A 239 -13.38 -4.05 -4.37
N THR A 240 -12.91 -4.22 -5.60
CA THR A 240 -12.81 -5.53 -6.27
C THR A 240 -11.55 -6.30 -5.85
N LYS A 241 -11.50 -7.61 -6.11
CA LYS A 241 -10.34 -8.46 -5.80
C LYS A 241 -9.09 -8.00 -6.54
N GLU A 242 -9.25 -7.58 -7.79
CA GLU A 242 -8.18 -7.08 -8.66
C GLU A 242 -7.60 -5.76 -8.13
N GLU A 243 -8.47 -4.82 -7.72
CA GLU A 243 -8.04 -3.55 -7.12
C GLU A 243 -7.34 -3.77 -5.78
N PHE A 244 -7.88 -4.67 -4.95
CA PHE A 244 -7.28 -5.07 -3.67
C PHE A 244 -5.84 -5.57 -3.87
N ILE A 245 -5.61 -6.52 -4.78
CA ILE A 245 -4.30 -7.15 -4.89
C ILE A 245 -3.25 -6.22 -5.53
N LEU A 246 -3.67 -5.38 -6.49
CA LEU A 246 -2.82 -4.36 -7.08
C LEU A 246 -2.46 -3.28 -6.04
N LEU A 247 -3.42 -2.84 -5.22
CA LEU A 247 -3.16 -1.93 -4.10
C LEU A 247 -2.21 -2.58 -3.08
N GLY A 248 -2.41 -3.86 -2.75
CA GLY A 248 -1.52 -4.63 -1.88
C GLY A 248 -0.08 -4.65 -2.40
N ALA A 249 0.12 -4.91 -3.70
CA ALA A 249 1.44 -4.87 -4.32
C ALA A 249 2.09 -3.47 -4.26
N ILE A 250 1.32 -2.39 -4.44
CA ILE A 250 1.80 -1.00 -4.32
C ILE A 250 2.25 -0.69 -2.88
N ILE A 251 1.48 -1.14 -1.87
CA ILE A 251 1.81 -0.96 -0.45
C ILE A 251 3.07 -1.75 -0.08
N ILE A 252 3.17 -2.99 -0.56
CA ILE A 252 4.32 -3.87 -0.31
C ILE A 252 5.60 -3.26 -0.89
N CYS A 253 5.56 -2.81 -2.15
CA CYS A 253 6.72 -2.23 -2.85
C CYS A 253 7.01 -0.78 -2.43
N ASP A 254 7.10 -0.51 -1.13
CA ASP A 254 7.50 0.81 -0.62
C ASP A 254 9.04 0.96 -0.59
N PRO A 255 9.63 1.91 -1.36
CA PRO A 255 11.07 2.13 -1.37
C PRO A 255 11.60 2.76 -0.06
N ALA A 256 10.77 3.07 0.93
CA ALA A 256 11.19 3.63 2.23
C ALA A 256 11.85 2.60 3.18
N CYS A 257 12.37 1.48 2.68
CA CYS A 257 13.14 0.51 3.47
C CYS A 257 14.63 0.92 3.59
N ASP A 258 15.30 0.38 4.60
CA ASP A 258 16.76 0.51 4.76
C ASP A 258 17.46 -0.47 3.80
N CYS A 259 17.83 0.05 2.63
CA CYS A 259 18.48 -0.70 1.57
C CYS A 259 19.41 0.18 0.75
N THR A 260 20.29 -0.48 -0.02
CA THR A 260 21.17 0.18 -0.97
C THR A 260 20.39 0.97 -2.02
N GLU A 261 20.98 2.05 -2.55
CA GLU A 261 20.33 2.89 -3.57
C GLU A 261 19.86 2.09 -4.79
N ALA A 262 20.65 1.11 -5.24
CA ALA A 262 20.28 0.21 -6.32
C ALA A 262 19.00 -0.58 -5.99
N ASN A 263 18.92 -1.21 -4.81
CA ASN A 263 17.74 -1.98 -4.41
C ASN A 263 16.51 -1.10 -4.16
N ARG A 264 16.71 0.12 -3.65
CA ARG A 264 15.66 1.14 -3.54
C ARG A 264 15.07 1.51 -4.90
N ASN A 265 15.94 1.69 -5.90
CA ASN A 265 15.54 1.98 -7.27
C ASN A 265 14.77 0.81 -7.89
N ILE A 266 15.19 -0.44 -7.62
CA ILE A 266 14.45 -1.64 -8.04
C ILE A 266 13.03 -1.63 -7.45
N ILE A 267 12.90 -1.50 -6.13
CA ILE A 267 11.59 -1.50 -5.45
C ILE A 267 10.71 -0.36 -6.00
N SER A 268 11.27 0.83 -6.22
CA SER A 268 10.55 1.96 -6.83
C SER A 268 10.07 1.65 -8.26
N GLN A 269 10.86 0.92 -9.07
CA GLN A 269 10.42 0.49 -10.40
C GLN A 269 9.23 -0.48 -10.33
N TYR A 270 9.26 -1.47 -9.42
CA TYR A 270 8.13 -2.38 -9.20
C TYR A 270 6.89 -1.63 -8.70
N GLN A 271 7.03 -0.69 -7.76
CA GLN A 271 5.92 0.13 -7.28
C GLN A 271 5.26 0.93 -8.41
N LYS A 272 6.07 1.57 -9.27
CA LYS A 272 5.60 2.30 -10.45
C LYS A 272 4.90 1.39 -11.45
N MET A 273 5.43 0.19 -11.66
CA MET A 273 4.82 -0.83 -12.53
C MET A 273 3.43 -1.22 -12.03
N TYR A 274 3.27 -1.57 -10.75
CA TYR A 274 1.96 -1.90 -10.17
C TYR A 274 1.01 -0.70 -10.14
N SER A 275 1.52 0.51 -9.88
CA SER A 275 0.72 1.74 -9.94
C SER A 275 0.18 2.01 -11.35
N SER A 276 1.03 1.82 -12.37
CA SER A 276 0.63 1.99 -13.77
C SER A 276 -0.38 0.91 -14.19
N THR A 277 -0.17 -0.33 -13.73
CA THR A 277 -1.09 -1.45 -13.99
C THR A 277 -2.47 -1.20 -13.36
N LEU A 278 -2.52 -0.65 -12.14
CA LEU A 278 -3.77 -0.27 -11.48
C LEU A 278 -4.47 0.88 -12.22
N LEU A 279 -3.72 1.89 -12.68
CA LEU A 279 -4.29 2.97 -13.47
C LEU A 279 -4.87 2.45 -14.79
N GLU A 280 -4.14 1.60 -15.50
CA GLU A 280 -4.61 0.95 -16.74
C GLU A 280 -5.86 0.10 -16.48
N TYR A 281 -5.89 -0.68 -15.40
CA TYR A 281 -7.07 -1.43 -14.98
C TYR A 281 -8.27 -0.50 -14.74
N CYS A 282 -8.06 0.61 -14.04
CA CYS A 282 -9.12 1.58 -13.78
C CYS A 282 -9.61 2.25 -15.06
N GLN A 283 -8.72 2.60 -15.98
CA GLN A 283 -9.08 3.19 -17.28
C GLN A 283 -9.86 2.21 -18.15
N ASN A 284 -9.46 0.94 -18.18
CA ASN A 284 -10.15 -0.08 -18.97
C ASN A 284 -11.56 -0.37 -18.42
N ARG A 285 -11.71 -0.43 -17.08
CA ARG A 285 -12.98 -0.77 -16.43
C ARG A 285 -13.94 0.40 -16.26
N TYR A 286 -13.44 1.59 -15.95
CA TYR A 286 -14.24 2.77 -15.58
C TYR A 286 -14.11 3.94 -16.59
N GLN A 287 -13.42 3.71 -17.71
CA GLN A 287 -13.22 4.66 -18.81
C GLN A 287 -12.77 6.06 -18.32
N LYS A 288 -13.57 7.09 -18.58
CA LYS A 288 -13.28 8.50 -18.22
C LYS A 288 -13.15 8.70 -16.71
N CYS A 289 -13.78 7.86 -15.90
CA CYS A 289 -13.70 7.91 -14.43
C CYS A 289 -12.48 7.14 -13.87
N GLY A 290 -11.70 6.46 -14.73
CA GLY A 290 -10.54 5.65 -14.33
C GLY A 290 -9.51 6.39 -13.45
N PRO A 291 -9.05 7.61 -13.81
CA PRO A 291 -8.11 8.36 -12.98
C PRO A 291 -8.67 8.73 -11.59
N SER A 292 -9.96 9.07 -11.50
CA SER A 292 -10.63 9.35 -10.22
C SER A 292 -10.70 8.08 -9.38
N ARG A 293 -11.10 6.95 -9.98
CA ARG A 293 -11.14 5.64 -9.31
C ARG A 293 -9.76 5.22 -8.80
N PHE A 294 -8.71 5.43 -9.59
CA PHE A 294 -7.33 5.18 -9.18
C PHE A 294 -6.97 5.97 -7.91
N ASN A 295 -7.30 7.26 -7.85
CA ASN A 295 -7.07 8.08 -6.66
C ASN A 295 -7.92 7.63 -5.46
N ASP A 296 -9.17 7.23 -5.68
CA ASP A 296 -10.03 6.69 -4.63
C ASP A 296 -9.43 5.42 -4.02
N ILE A 297 -8.91 4.50 -4.84
CA ILE A 297 -8.26 3.28 -4.36
C ILE A 297 -6.99 3.63 -3.58
N LEU A 298 -6.14 4.52 -4.10
CA LEU A 298 -4.93 4.95 -3.38
C LEU A 298 -5.22 5.67 -2.06
N SER A 299 -6.40 6.28 -1.91
CA SER A 299 -6.82 6.92 -0.66
C SER A 299 -6.91 5.91 0.51
N ILE A 300 -7.11 4.61 0.22
CA ILE A 300 -7.17 3.55 1.23
C ILE A 300 -5.84 3.45 2.00
N CYS A 301 -4.69 3.75 1.37
CA CYS A 301 -3.39 3.77 2.04
C CYS A 301 -3.39 4.69 3.27
N PHE A 302 -4.09 5.83 3.22
CA PHE A 302 -4.20 6.73 4.37
C PHE A 302 -5.00 6.08 5.51
N THR A 303 -6.12 5.44 5.19
CA THR A 303 -6.93 4.72 6.18
C THR A 303 -6.14 3.59 6.82
N ILE A 304 -5.38 2.81 6.04
CA ILE A 304 -4.54 1.73 6.56
C ILE A 304 -3.48 2.29 7.52
N ASN A 305 -2.74 3.33 7.11
CA ASN A 305 -1.70 3.92 7.95
C ASN A 305 -2.27 4.51 9.24
N ARG A 306 -3.42 5.17 9.18
CA ARG A 306 -4.09 5.67 10.38
C ARG A 306 -4.51 4.52 11.30
N THR A 307 -5.09 3.46 10.74
CA THR A 307 -5.47 2.27 11.53
C THR A 307 -4.25 1.60 12.16
N PHE A 308 -3.13 1.55 11.44
CA PHE A 308 -1.88 0.96 11.94
C PHE A 308 -1.36 1.70 13.19
N VAL A 309 -1.43 3.04 13.19
CA VAL A 309 -1.10 3.85 14.38
C VAL A 309 -2.03 3.53 15.54
N GLU A 310 -3.34 3.51 15.31
CA GLU A 310 -4.35 3.25 16.35
C GLU A 310 -4.18 1.85 16.97
N VAL A 311 -3.97 0.83 16.14
CA VAL A 311 -3.67 -0.53 16.59
C VAL A 311 -2.34 -0.55 17.36
N GLY A 312 -1.32 0.14 16.87
CA GLY A 312 -0.02 0.25 17.55
C GLY A 312 -0.13 0.90 18.93
N GLU A 313 -0.96 1.93 19.10
CA GLU A 313 -1.21 2.54 20.41
C GLU A 313 -1.88 1.58 21.40
N VAL A 314 -2.87 0.79 20.93
CA VAL A 314 -3.53 -0.23 21.76
C VAL A 314 -2.52 -1.27 22.23
N TRP A 315 -1.67 -1.76 21.33
CA TRP A 315 -0.61 -2.72 21.67
C TRP A 315 0.43 -2.15 22.62
N MET A 316 0.84 -0.90 22.41
CA MET A 316 1.78 -0.23 23.31
C MET A 316 1.23 -0.12 24.73
N ILE A 317 -0.06 0.23 24.88
CA ILE A 317 -0.73 0.26 26.18
C ILE A 317 -0.70 -1.15 26.80
N TYR A 318 -1.12 -2.18 26.06
CA TYR A 318 -1.08 -3.56 26.53
C TYR A 318 0.29 -3.97 27.08
N VAL A 319 1.35 -3.76 26.29
CA VAL A 319 2.73 -4.12 26.68
C VAL A 319 3.24 -3.31 27.88
N THR A 320 2.76 -2.07 28.09
CA THR A 320 3.15 -1.27 29.25
C THR A 320 2.48 -1.70 30.56
N PHE A 321 1.24 -2.20 30.49
CA PHE A 321 0.46 -2.58 31.68
C PHE A 321 0.57 -4.07 32.02
N ASP A 322 0.76 -4.94 31.02
CA ASP A 322 0.90 -6.38 31.20
C ASP A 322 2.34 -6.82 30.91
N LYS A 323 2.99 -7.46 31.89
CA LYS A 323 4.35 -8.00 31.75
C LYS A 323 4.30 -9.23 30.84
N LYS A 324 4.42 -9.03 29.52
CA LYS A 324 4.96 -9.94 28.47
C LYS A 324 4.65 -11.46 28.52
N THR A 325 3.65 -11.95 29.24
CA THR A 325 3.66 -13.39 29.64
C THR A 325 2.89 -14.34 28.72
N LYS A 326 2.10 -13.87 27.72
CA LYS A 326 1.27 -14.79 26.90
C LYS A 326 1.31 -14.60 25.37
N THR A 327 1.98 -13.60 24.83
CA THR A 327 1.97 -13.34 23.38
C THR A 327 3.01 -14.20 22.66
N LYS A 328 2.62 -14.85 21.54
CA LYS A 328 3.58 -15.58 20.67
C LYS A 328 4.71 -14.64 20.20
N LYS A 329 5.93 -15.17 20.07
CA LYS A 329 7.15 -14.38 19.78
C LYS A 329 7.02 -13.63 18.46
N LEU A 330 6.49 -14.29 17.43
CA LEU A 330 6.18 -13.67 16.15
C LEU A 330 5.36 -12.38 16.31
N ILE A 331 4.31 -12.42 17.13
CA ILE A 331 3.39 -11.30 17.33
C ILE A 331 4.07 -10.20 18.15
N SER A 332 4.80 -10.55 19.22
CA SER A 332 5.52 -9.56 20.03
C SER A 332 6.59 -8.82 19.22
N ASP A 333 7.35 -9.53 18.39
CA ASP A 333 8.40 -8.95 17.53
C ASP A 333 7.85 -7.88 16.58
N CYS A 334 6.56 -7.96 16.20
CA CYS A 334 5.91 -6.98 15.33
C CYS A 334 5.75 -5.61 16.01
N PHE A 335 5.51 -5.61 17.33
CA PHE A 335 5.15 -4.42 18.11
C PHE A 335 6.28 -3.91 19.00
N GLU A 336 7.47 -4.51 18.97
CA GLU A 336 8.69 -3.94 19.56
C GLU A 336 9.33 -2.83 18.69
N PHE A 337 8.94 -2.75 17.41
CA PHE A 337 9.43 -1.80 16.40
C PHE A 337 8.74 -0.40 16.25
N PRO A 338 7.71 0.04 17.02
CA PRO A 338 6.99 1.29 16.76
C PRO A 338 7.84 2.58 16.77
N ARG A 339 9.01 2.58 17.41
CA ARG A 339 9.86 3.78 17.54
C ARG A 339 10.49 4.26 16.22
N CYS A 340 10.51 3.45 15.17
CA CYS A 340 11.02 3.85 13.85
C CYS A 340 9.91 4.18 12.82
N GLN A 341 8.71 3.62 12.94
CA GLN A 341 7.59 3.89 12.04
C GLN A 341 6.91 5.24 12.35
N GLY A 342 6.86 5.69 13.61
CA GLY A 342 6.35 7.03 13.98
C GLY A 342 7.19 8.19 13.43
N ARG A 343 8.51 7.98 13.27
CA ARG A 343 9.39 8.92 12.56
C ARG A 343 9.14 8.91 11.06
N LYS A 344 8.81 7.75 10.47
CA LYS A 344 8.41 7.63 9.07
C LYS A 344 7.04 8.22 8.77
N ILE A 345 6.06 8.19 9.68
CA ILE A 345 4.77 8.86 9.45
C ILE A 345 4.96 10.38 9.40
N ARG A 346 5.67 10.96 10.39
CA ARG A 346 5.98 12.40 10.39
C ARG A 346 7.00 12.79 9.31
N ALA A 347 7.89 11.90 8.90
CA ALA A 347 8.83 12.15 7.80
C ALA A 347 8.14 11.97 6.45
N TRP A 348 7.25 11.01 6.25
CA TRP A 348 6.42 10.80 5.06
C TRP A 348 5.39 11.92 4.89
N GLU A 349 4.75 12.38 5.98
CA GLU A 349 3.96 13.62 6.00
C GLU A 349 4.81 14.83 5.60
N ARG A 350 6.06 14.95 6.10
CA ARG A 350 6.98 16.05 5.75
C ARG A 350 7.63 15.95 4.36
N GLU A 351 7.86 14.75 3.83
CA GLU A 351 8.51 14.47 2.55
C GLU A 351 7.49 14.59 1.41
N ARG A 352 6.24 14.17 1.62
CA ARG A 352 5.12 14.36 0.67
C ARG A 352 4.62 15.81 0.65
N LEU A 353 4.80 16.57 1.74
CA LEU A 353 4.66 18.03 1.76
C LEU A 353 5.85 18.77 1.10
N ARG A 354 6.96 18.08 0.78
CA ARG A 354 8.18 18.72 0.20
C ARG A 354 8.55 18.28 -1.21
N LYS A 355 8.04 17.16 -1.75
CA LYS A 355 8.29 16.77 -3.14
C LYS A 355 6.99 16.30 -3.82
N PRO A 356 6.37 17.16 -4.65
CA PRO A 356 5.41 16.72 -5.65
C PRO A 356 6.13 15.78 -6.62
N LEU A 357 5.49 14.67 -6.99
CA LEU A 357 5.76 14.06 -8.28
C LEU A 357 5.61 15.19 -9.30
N THR A 358 6.68 15.51 -10.01
CA THR A 358 6.70 16.51 -11.07
C THR A 358 5.74 16.09 -12.18
N MET A 359 4.49 16.49 -12.01
CA MET A 359 3.54 16.82 -13.06
C MET A 359 3.13 18.24 -12.73
N THR A 360 3.75 19.21 -13.39
CA THR A 360 3.31 20.59 -13.39
C THR A 360 1.85 20.64 -13.84
N SER A 361 0.94 20.91 -12.90
CA SER A 361 -0.29 21.67 -13.17
C SER A 361 -0.70 22.46 -11.91
N PRO A 362 -1.21 23.71 -12.02
CA PRO A 362 -1.20 24.68 -10.91
C PRO A 362 -2.40 24.64 -9.94
N ASN A 363 -3.26 23.63 -9.95
CA ASN A 363 -4.56 23.72 -9.26
C ASN A 363 -4.82 22.58 -8.25
N GLN A 364 -4.09 22.56 -7.14
CA GLN A 364 -4.55 21.80 -5.97
C GLN A 364 -5.52 22.68 -5.19
N ALA A 365 -6.82 22.48 -5.42
CA ALA A 365 -7.86 23.35 -4.88
C ALA A 365 -8.05 23.15 -3.37
N CYS A 366 -8.09 24.24 -2.62
CA CYS A 366 -8.55 24.25 -1.23
C CYS A 366 -10.08 24.14 -1.18
N CYS A 367 -10.61 23.60 -0.08
CA CYS A 367 -12.03 23.59 0.19
C CYS A 367 -12.52 25.04 0.29
N ALA A 368 -13.45 25.43 -0.57
CA ALA A 368 -13.98 26.79 -0.62
C ALA A 368 -14.69 27.23 0.69
N VAL A 369 -15.02 26.29 1.58
CA VAL A 369 -15.73 26.55 2.84
C VAL A 369 -14.81 26.64 4.06
N CYS A 370 -13.80 25.76 4.17
CA CYS A 370 -12.93 25.67 5.35
C CYS A 370 -11.44 25.78 5.06
N ASN A 371 -11.04 25.95 3.80
CA ASN A 371 -9.65 25.96 3.31
C ASN A 371 -8.83 24.69 3.60
N ASP A 372 -9.46 23.64 4.16
CA ASP A 372 -8.88 22.30 4.25
C ASP A 372 -8.70 21.71 2.84
N ILE A 373 -7.97 20.61 2.71
CA ILE A 373 -7.69 20.00 1.40
C ILE A 373 -9.02 19.58 0.76
N ALA A 374 -9.32 20.11 -0.43
CA ALA A 374 -10.48 19.64 -1.17
C ALA A 374 -10.20 18.24 -1.71
N LEU A 375 -11.16 17.34 -1.48
CA LEU A 375 -11.04 15.94 -1.88
C LEU A 375 -11.80 15.68 -3.20
N SER A 376 -12.73 16.54 -3.56
CA SER A 376 -13.51 16.46 -4.80
C SER A 376 -14.32 17.74 -5.04
N PHE A 377 -14.80 17.92 -6.27
CA PHE A 377 -15.79 18.95 -6.62
C PHE A 377 -17.19 18.39 -6.38
N ARG A 378 -17.89 18.88 -5.36
CA ARG A 378 -19.24 18.41 -4.97
C ARG A 378 -20.12 19.60 -4.62
N PHE A 379 -21.40 19.47 -4.95
CA PHE A 379 -22.40 20.54 -4.77
C PHE A 379 -21.99 21.85 -5.46
N GLY A 380 -21.33 21.78 -6.63
CA GLY A 380 -20.95 22.96 -7.41
C GLY A 380 -19.66 23.68 -6.94
N VAL A 381 -18.95 23.18 -5.93
CA VAL A 381 -17.70 23.79 -5.44
C VAL A 381 -16.64 22.75 -5.10
N SER A 382 -15.37 23.17 -5.09
CA SER A 382 -14.28 22.36 -4.55
C SER A 382 -14.37 22.28 -3.02
N CYS A 383 -14.58 21.09 -2.44
CA CYS A 383 -14.78 20.96 -1.00
C CYS A 383 -14.16 19.68 -0.38
N CYS A 384 -13.87 19.75 0.92
CA CYS A 384 -13.43 18.60 1.71
C CYS A 384 -14.63 17.69 2.06
N ASN A 385 -14.35 16.45 2.50
CA ASN A 385 -15.41 15.48 2.82
C ASN A 385 -16.29 15.94 3.99
N SER A 386 -15.71 16.63 4.97
CA SER A 386 -16.46 17.15 6.11
C SER A 386 -17.50 18.18 5.69
N CYS A 387 -17.14 19.13 4.80
CA CYS A 387 -18.06 20.16 4.34
C CYS A 387 -19.12 19.61 3.38
N ALA A 388 -18.76 18.65 2.53
CA ALA A 388 -19.72 17.97 1.66
C ALA A 388 -20.79 17.20 2.46
N LEU A 389 -20.36 16.39 3.44
CA LEU A 389 -21.29 15.62 4.28
C LEU A 389 -22.15 16.52 5.17
N PHE A 390 -21.55 17.58 5.72
CA PHE A 390 -22.25 18.58 6.51
C PHE A 390 -23.35 19.27 5.68
N PHE A 391 -23.00 19.77 4.49
CA PHE A 391 -23.96 20.44 3.61
C PHE A 391 -25.13 19.53 3.24
N ARG A 392 -24.85 18.27 2.88
CA ARG A 392 -25.90 17.27 2.61
C ARG A 392 -26.84 17.06 3.79
N ARG A 393 -26.32 16.94 5.01
CA ARG A 393 -27.15 16.78 6.23
C ARG A 393 -28.05 17.99 6.44
N CYS A 394 -27.53 19.20 6.26
CA CYS A 394 -28.31 20.43 6.35
C CYS A 394 -29.46 20.51 5.34
N LEU A 395 -29.31 19.90 4.15
CA LEU A 395 -30.40 19.81 3.18
C LEU A 395 -31.44 18.75 3.56
N SER A 396 -31.00 17.64 4.17
CA SER A 396 -31.89 16.56 4.60
C SER A 396 -32.72 16.93 5.83
N THR A 397 -32.13 17.64 6.80
CA THR A 397 -32.78 18.04 8.06
C THR A 397 -32.60 19.54 8.37
N PRO A 398 -33.20 20.46 7.58
CA PRO A 398 -33.02 21.90 7.77
C PRO A 398 -33.46 22.41 9.14
N ALA A 399 -34.48 21.78 9.73
CA ALA A 399 -35.02 22.13 11.05
C ALA A 399 -34.05 21.84 12.21
N GLU A 400 -33.02 21.01 12.01
CA GLU A 400 -32.03 20.66 13.04
C GLU A 400 -30.87 21.65 13.12
N ILE A 401 -30.78 22.60 12.19
CA ILE A 401 -29.72 23.62 12.18
C ILE A 401 -29.98 24.61 13.30
N LYS A 402 -29.28 24.46 14.42
CA LYS A 402 -29.39 25.36 15.56
C LYS A 402 -28.95 26.78 15.18
N MET A 403 -29.82 27.76 15.45
CA MET A 403 -29.56 29.18 15.25
C MET A 403 -28.29 29.61 15.99
N CYS A 404 -27.55 30.55 15.39
CA CYS A 404 -26.33 31.05 15.99
C CYS A 404 -26.62 31.98 17.18
N GLU A 405 -26.05 31.66 18.34
CA GLU A 405 -26.13 32.49 19.56
C GLU A 405 -25.34 33.81 19.44
N ASN A 406 -24.36 33.89 18.53
CA ASN A 406 -23.51 35.06 18.30
C ASN A 406 -23.85 35.82 17.02
N GLN A 407 -25.14 35.86 16.64
CA GLN A 407 -25.65 36.63 15.50
C GLN A 407 -24.91 36.40 14.16
N GLY A 408 -24.42 35.18 13.91
CA GLY A 408 -23.72 34.84 12.66
C GLY A 408 -22.22 35.17 12.62
N ASN A 409 -21.64 35.69 13.72
CA ASN A 409 -20.24 36.14 13.76
C ASN A 409 -19.23 35.09 14.29
N CYS A 410 -19.60 33.80 14.32
CA CYS A 410 -18.67 32.76 14.77
C CYS A 410 -17.53 32.53 13.75
N ARG A 411 -16.27 32.74 14.17
CA ARG A 411 -15.09 32.42 13.35
C ARG A 411 -14.82 30.92 13.16
N TYR A 412 -15.44 30.05 13.95
CA TYR A 412 -15.17 28.60 13.99
C TYR A 412 -16.25 27.74 13.30
N MET A 413 -15.81 26.65 12.64
CA MET A 413 -16.64 25.64 11.97
C MET A 413 -17.48 24.75 12.92
N LYS A 414 -17.56 25.07 14.21
CA LYS A 414 -18.36 24.35 15.22
C LYS A 414 -19.82 24.80 15.25
N CYS A 415 -20.11 26.07 14.92
CA CYS A 415 -21.48 26.56 14.83
C CYS A 415 -22.11 26.09 13.52
N GLN A 416 -23.18 25.29 13.62
CA GLN A 416 -23.86 24.71 12.45
C GLN A 416 -24.44 25.80 11.54
N TYR A 417 -25.16 26.79 12.11
CA TYR A 417 -25.70 27.92 11.35
C TYR A 417 -24.62 28.67 10.56
N CYS A 418 -23.54 29.13 11.22
CA CYS A 418 -22.48 29.89 10.55
C CYS A 418 -21.74 29.06 9.48
N ARG A 419 -21.56 27.76 9.76
CA ARG A 419 -20.95 26.84 8.81
C ARG A 419 -21.81 26.64 7.56
N PHE A 420 -23.12 26.51 7.73
CA PHE A 420 -24.06 26.36 6.62
C PHE A 420 -24.14 27.63 5.78
N GLN A 421 -24.18 28.81 6.41
CA GLN A 421 -24.11 30.09 5.71
C GLN A 421 -22.82 30.22 4.87
N ARG A 422 -21.68 29.77 5.39
CA ARG A 422 -20.42 29.71 4.61
C ARG A 422 -20.47 28.74 3.43
N CYS A 423 -21.15 27.60 3.56
CA CYS A 423 -21.37 26.69 2.43
C CYS A 423 -22.13 27.39 1.29
N LEU A 424 -23.20 28.13 1.63
CA LEU A 424 -23.99 28.88 0.66
C LEU A 424 -23.17 30.01 0.02
N GLN A 425 -22.45 30.79 0.83
CA GLN A 425 -21.57 31.87 0.35
C GLN A 425 -20.44 31.36 -0.55
N ALA A 426 -19.91 30.16 -0.29
CA ALA A 426 -18.91 29.52 -1.14
C ALA A 426 -19.47 29.04 -2.49
N GLY A 427 -20.80 29.03 -2.67
CA GLY A 427 -21.49 28.62 -3.89
C GLY A 427 -22.02 27.19 -3.89
N MET A 428 -22.17 26.54 -2.73
CA MET A 428 -22.73 25.19 -2.68
C MET A 428 -24.19 25.18 -3.15
N ASN A 429 -24.49 24.43 -4.21
CA ASN A 429 -25.80 24.40 -4.86
C ASN A 429 -26.76 23.40 -4.18
N VAL A 430 -27.90 23.91 -3.71
CA VAL A 430 -28.96 23.16 -3.02
C VAL A 430 -29.68 22.17 -3.95
N GLU A 431 -29.98 22.55 -5.20
CA GLU A 431 -30.65 21.69 -6.19
C GLU A 431 -29.79 20.46 -6.53
N SER A 432 -28.48 20.66 -6.71
CA SER A 432 -27.55 19.55 -6.93
C SER A 432 -27.50 18.57 -5.75
N GLY A 433 -27.77 19.06 -4.54
CA GLY A 433 -27.87 18.23 -3.35
C GLY A 433 -29.17 17.42 -3.30
N LEU A 434 -30.29 18.00 -3.71
CA LEU A 434 -31.59 17.33 -3.75
C LEU A 434 -31.65 16.24 -4.83
N VAL A 435 -31.05 16.46 -6.02
CA VAL A 435 -30.94 15.44 -7.07
C VAL A 435 -30.19 14.20 -6.58
N THR A 436 -29.07 14.38 -5.86
CA THR A 436 -28.30 13.24 -5.29
C THR A 436 -29.02 12.48 -4.16
N MET A 437 -30.10 13.05 -3.60
CA MET A 437 -30.96 12.37 -2.62
C MET A 437 -32.08 11.58 -3.30
N VAL A 438 -32.65 12.12 -4.39
CA VAL A 438 -33.72 11.45 -5.16
C VAL A 438 -33.18 10.19 -5.87
N GLU A 439 -31.97 10.23 -6.43
CA GLU A 439 -31.34 9.06 -7.09
C GLU A 439 -31.03 7.88 -6.14
N ARG A 440 -31.07 8.09 -4.81
CA ARG A 440 -30.83 7.04 -3.81
C ARG A 440 -32.11 6.41 -3.24
N LEU A 441 -33.28 6.98 -3.55
CA LEU A 441 -34.57 6.49 -3.06
C LEU A 441 -35.34 5.66 -4.11
N GLN A 442 -34.72 5.35 -5.26
CA GLN A 442 -35.26 4.46 -6.30
C GLN A 442 -34.54 3.10 -6.38
N ILE A 443 -34.17 2.52 -5.24
CA ILE A 443 -33.77 1.10 -5.15
C ILE A 443 -34.73 0.37 -4.23
#